data_AF-A0A950DL17-F1
#
_entry.id   AF-A0A950DL17-F1
#
_cell.length_a   1.000
_cell.length_b   1.000
_cell.length_c   1.000
_cell.angle_alpha   90.00
_cell.angle_beta   90.00
_cell.angle_gamma   90.00
#
_symmetry.space_group_name_H-M   'P 1'
#
loop_
_entity.id
_entity.type
_entity.pdbx_description
1 polymer ?
#
loop_
_entity_poly.entity_id
_entity_poly.type
_entity_poly.pdbx_seq_one_letter_code
_entity_poly.pdbx_strand_id
1 'polypeptide(L)'
;MVAREILNDAPKPEPQEFLDVERRMKFADLEREWAQVLRGLEALQQVEATFEQKRFLLRSQLTAEEASAALRAAGVAAPPTLRELP
;
A
#
# COMPACT_ATOMS: atom_id res chain seq x y z
N MET A 1 -1.97 -33.07 32.77
CA MET A 1 -2.34 -31.94 33.65
C MET A 1 -1.09 -31.15 34.00
N VAL A 2 -0.43 -30.52 33.01
CA VAL A 2 0.86 -29.80 33.20
C VAL A 2 0.99 -28.56 32.30
N ALA A 3 0.24 -28.47 31.19
CA ALA A 3 0.33 -27.33 30.27
C ALA A 3 -0.34 -26.03 30.76
N ARG A 4 -1.09 -26.05 31.87
CA ARG A 4 -1.78 -24.86 32.42
C ARG A 4 -0.89 -24.02 33.34
N GLU A 5 0.15 -24.62 33.93
CA GLU A 5 1.06 -23.95 34.88
C GLU A 5 2.02 -23.00 34.15
N ILE A 6 2.49 -23.37 32.96
CA ILE A 6 3.56 -22.65 32.23
C ILE A 6 3.09 -21.28 31.70
N LEU A 7 1.79 -21.12 31.42
CA LEU A 7 1.25 -19.86 30.90
C LEU A 7 0.95 -18.81 31.98
N ASN A 8 0.93 -19.21 33.27
CA ASN A 8 0.59 -18.32 34.39
C ASN A 8 1.81 -17.64 35.05
N ASP A 9 3.03 -18.08 34.71
CA ASP A 9 4.28 -17.56 35.28
C ASP A 9 4.99 -16.57 34.34
N ALA A 10 4.39 -16.25 33.20
CA ALA A 10 4.85 -15.16 32.36
C ALA A 10 4.64 -13.83 33.11
N PRO A 11 5.68 -12.98 33.24
CA PRO A 11 5.51 -11.67 33.84
C PRO A 11 4.38 -10.95 33.11
N LYS A 12 3.36 -10.51 33.87
CA LYS A 12 2.29 -9.68 33.29
C LYS A 12 2.97 -8.46 32.67
N PRO A 13 2.78 -8.19 31.36
CA PRO A 13 3.48 -7.11 30.71
C PRO A 13 3.15 -5.81 31.44
N GLU A 14 4.17 -5.02 31.74
CA GLU A 14 3.92 -3.73 32.37
C GLU A 14 3.06 -2.86 31.42
N PRO A 15 2.23 -1.94 31.96
CA PRO A 15 1.33 -1.12 31.12
C PRO A 15 2.04 -0.40 29.97
N GLN A 16 3.33 -0.09 30.13
CA GLN A 16 4.16 0.52 29.09
C GLN A 16 4.50 -0.44 27.94
N GLU A 17 4.75 -1.72 28.21
CA GLU A 17 5.07 -2.72 27.19
C GLU A 17 3.87 -2.98 26.27
N PHE A 18 2.66 -2.96 26.82
CA PHE A 18 1.43 -3.05 26.01
C PHE A 18 1.30 -1.88 25.03
N LEU A 19 1.55 -0.66 25.49
CA LEU A 19 1.47 0.54 24.64
C LEU A 19 2.55 0.53 23.54
N ASP A 20 3.72 -0.01 23.83
CA ASP A 20 4.81 -0.09 22.86
C ASP A 20 4.56 -1.17 21.81
N VAL A 21 3.97 -2.30 22.20
CA VAL A 21 3.48 -3.33 21.27
C VAL A 21 2.34 -2.79 20.41
N GLU A 22 1.33 -2.14 21.00
CA GLU A 22 0.21 -1.56 20.26
C GLU A 22 0.68 -0.52 19.25
N ARG A 23 1.63 0.35 19.63
CA ARG A 23 2.25 1.31 18.71
C ARG A 23 2.98 0.60 17.58
N ARG A 24 3.82 -0.39 17.88
CA ARG A 24 4.54 -1.17 16.85
C ARG A 24 3.61 -1.89 15.90
N MET A 25 2.49 -2.45 16.39
CA MET A 25 1.49 -3.10 15.56
C MET A 25 0.81 -2.08 14.63
N LYS A 26 0.40 -0.92 15.13
CA LYS A 26 -0.15 0.17 14.30
C LYS A 26 0.83 0.67 13.25
N PHE A 27 2.11 0.84 13.60
CA PHE A 27 3.15 1.22 12.65
C PHE A 27 3.38 0.15 11.59
N ALA A 28 3.41 -1.13 11.97
CA ALA A 28 3.57 -2.23 11.03
C ALA A 28 2.39 -2.35 10.05
N ASP A 29 1.15 -2.10 10.51
CA ASP A 29 -0.02 -2.04 9.64
C ASP A 29 0.08 -0.88 8.65
N LEU A 30 0.52 0.30 9.08
CA LEU A 30 0.76 1.45 8.20
C LEU A 30 1.89 1.18 7.19
N GLU A 31 2.98 0.53 7.60
CA GLU A 31 4.05 0.12 6.68
C GLU A 31 3.54 -0.88 5.64
N ARG A 32 2.65 -1.79 6.03
CA ARG A 32 2.03 -2.76 5.13
C ARG A 32 1.12 -2.08 4.10
N GLU A 33 0.28 -1.15 4.55
CA GLU A 33 -0.59 -0.35 3.67
C GLU A 33 0.26 0.49 2.69
N TRP A 34 1.32 1.14 3.19
CA TRP A 34 2.22 1.92 2.35
C TRP A 34 2.95 1.05 1.32
N ALA A 35 3.42 -0.13 1.72
CA ALA A 35 4.02 -1.08 0.79
C ALA A 35 3.03 -1.55 -0.28
N GLN A 36 1.73 -1.60 0.01
CA GLN A 36 0.69 -1.94 -0.95
C GLN A 36 0.42 -0.79 -1.94
N VAL A 37 0.43 0.46 -1.46
CA VAL A 37 0.40 1.65 -2.32
C VAL A 37 1.59 1.64 -3.28
N LEU A 38 2.82 1.45 -2.76
CA LEU A 38 4.04 1.41 -3.56
C LEU A 38 3.99 0.29 -4.62
N ARG A 39 3.61 -0.93 -4.25
CA ARG A 39 3.44 -2.04 -5.21
C ARG A 39 2.44 -1.71 -6.31
N GLY A 40 1.32 -1.07 -5.95
CA GLY A 40 0.32 -0.65 -6.92
C GLY A 40 0.84 0.38 -7.92
N LEU A 41 1.71 1.28 -7.46
CA LEU A 41 2.36 2.28 -8.32
C LEU A 41 3.50 1.68 -9.16
N GLU A 42 4.31 0.77 -8.60
CA GLU A 42 5.38 0.07 -9.32
C GLU A 42 4.84 -0.87 -10.41
N ALA A 43 3.65 -1.42 -10.21
CA ALA A 43 2.95 -2.22 -11.21
C ALA A 43 2.44 -1.39 -12.41
N LEU A 44 2.48 -0.05 -12.32
CA LEU A 44 2.09 0.80 -13.43
C LEU A 44 3.15 0.76 -14.53
N GLN A 45 2.73 0.30 -15.69
CA GLN A 45 3.52 0.32 -16.90
C GLN A 45 3.01 1.42 -17.80
N GLN A 46 3.93 2.06 -18.51
CA GLN A 46 3.63 3.08 -19.49
C GLN A 46 4.36 2.74 -20.79
N VAL A 47 3.62 2.75 -21.89
CA VAL A 47 4.16 2.48 -23.21
C VAL A 47 3.73 3.59 -24.17
N GLU A 48 4.64 3.97 -25.05
CA GLU A 48 4.32 4.87 -26.17
C GLU A 48 3.98 4.03 -27.39
N ALA A 49 2.90 4.38 -28.07
CA ALA A 49 2.46 3.73 -29.31
C ALA A 49 2.22 4.78 -30.38
N THR A 50 2.67 4.50 -31.60
CA THR A 50 2.37 5.35 -32.77
C THR A 50 1.26 4.70 -33.58
N PHE A 51 0.17 5.43 -33.81
CA PHE A 51 -0.95 4.98 -34.64
C PHE A 51 -1.37 6.13 -35.56
N GLU A 52 -1.47 5.86 -36.86
CA GLU A 52 -1.87 6.86 -37.88
C GLU A 52 -1.11 8.20 -37.77
N GLN A 53 0.23 8.15 -37.65
CA GLN A 53 1.12 9.30 -37.48
C GLN A 53 0.92 10.11 -36.18
N LYS A 54 0.04 9.67 -35.29
CA LYS A 54 -0.17 10.23 -33.95
C LYS A 54 0.53 9.39 -32.90
N ARG A 55 1.04 10.04 -31.86
CA ARG A 55 1.67 9.38 -30.72
C ARG A 55 0.69 9.29 -29.57
N PHE A 56 0.61 8.12 -28.96
CA PHE A 56 -0.23 7.85 -27.81
C PHE A 56 0.63 7.30 -26.68
N LEU A 57 0.27 7.66 -25.47
CA LEU A 57 0.83 7.16 -24.24
C LEU A 57 -0.25 6.32 -23.57
N LEU A 58 0.01 5.01 -23.50
CA LEU A 58 -0.87 4.05 -22.85
C LEU A 58 -0.25 3.69 -21.50
N ARG A 59 -1.07 3.80 -20.46
CA ARG A 59 -0.71 3.36 -19.11
C ARG A 59 -1.61 2.19 -18.72
N SER A 60 -1.04 1.19 -18.05
CA SER A 60 -1.81 0.17 -17.38
C SER A 60 -2.80 0.78 -16.37
N GLN A 61 -3.88 0.04 -16.09
CA GLN A 61 -4.86 0.45 -15.09
C GLN A 61 -4.25 0.36 -13.69
N LEU A 62 -4.60 1.30 -12.81
CA LEU A 62 -4.34 1.11 -11.38
C LEU A 62 -5.23 -0.04 -10.88
N THR A 63 -4.61 -1.17 -10.58
CA THR A 63 -5.31 -2.38 -10.09
C THR A 63 -5.41 -2.43 -8.57
N ALA A 64 -4.50 -1.76 -7.85
CA ALA A 64 -4.54 -1.68 -6.39
C ALA A 64 -5.46 -0.53 -5.92
N GLU A 65 -6.49 -0.87 -5.15
CA GLU A 65 -7.45 0.07 -4.59
C GLU A 65 -6.76 1.07 -3.64
N GLU A 66 -5.74 0.62 -2.91
CA GLU A 66 -4.95 1.44 -1.98
C GLU A 66 -4.14 2.51 -2.71
N ALA A 67 -3.54 2.18 -3.87
CA ALA A 67 -2.80 3.17 -4.66
C ALA A 67 -3.74 4.23 -5.27
N SER A 68 -4.95 3.82 -5.68
CA SER A 68 -6.00 4.74 -6.14
C SER A 68 -6.56 5.60 -5.01
N ALA A 69 -6.73 5.03 -3.82
CA ALA A 69 -7.11 5.76 -2.61
C ALA A 69 -6.02 6.76 -2.19
N ALA A 70 -4.74 6.40 -2.29
CA ALA A 70 -3.61 7.29 -1.98
C ALA A 70 -3.56 8.50 -2.92
N LEU A 71 -3.76 8.30 -4.23
CA LEU A 71 -3.85 9.41 -5.20
C LEU A 71 -5.02 10.35 -4.87
N ARG A 72 -6.20 9.79 -4.57
CA ARG A 72 -7.37 10.57 -4.14
C ARG A 72 -7.14 11.34 -2.83
N ALA A 73 -6.51 10.70 -1.84
CA ALA A 73 -6.16 11.33 -0.57
C ALA A 73 -5.15 12.47 -0.74
N ALA A 74 -4.22 12.34 -1.70
CA ALA A 74 -3.29 13.41 -2.08
C ALA A 74 -3.94 14.52 -2.93
N GLY A 75 -5.23 14.41 -3.27
CA GLY A 75 -5.93 15.36 -4.13
C GLY A 75 -5.51 15.29 -5.60
N VAL A 76 -4.83 14.22 -6.01
CA VAL A 76 -4.32 14.03 -7.36
C VAL A 76 -5.21 13.05 -8.11
N ALA A 77 -5.77 13.49 -9.24
CA ALA A 77 -6.47 12.59 -10.13
C ALA A 77 -5.48 11.61 -10.78
N ALA A 78 -5.83 10.32 -10.81
CA ALA A 78 -5.07 9.37 -11.60
C ALA A 78 -5.06 9.83 -13.07
N PRO A 79 -3.89 9.91 -13.74
CA PRO A 79 -3.83 10.28 -15.15
C PRO A 79 -4.74 9.36 -15.99
N PRO A 80 -5.23 9.77 -17.17
CA PRO A 80 -5.96 8.87 -18.04
C PRO A 80 -5.08 7.71 -18.51
N THR A 81 -5.68 6.54 -18.75
CA THR A 81 -4.98 5.33 -19.24
C THR A 81 -4.53 5.47 -20.69
N LEU A 82 -5.17 6.35 -21.47
CA LEU A 82 -4.82 6.65 -22.84
C LEU A 82 -4.69 8.17 -22.98
N ARG A 83 -3.57 8.64 -23.51
CA ARG A 83 -3.32 10.07 -23.75
C ARG A 83 -2.68 10.26 -25.12
N GLU A 84 -3.21 11.16 -25.94
CA GLU A 84 -2.54 11.62 -27.16
C GLU A 84 -1.38 12.55 -26.77
N LEU A 85 -0.21 12.33 -27.37
CA LEU A 85 0.98 13.16 -27.21
C LEU A 85 1.09 14.16 -28.37
N PRO A 86 1.48 15.41 -28.09
CA PRO A 86 1.63 16.45 -29.11
C PRO A 86 2.76 16.17 -30.11
#